data_AF-A0A1B2F2Q3-F1
#
_entry.id   AF-A0A1B2F2Q3-F1
#
_cell.length_a   1.000
_cell.length_b   1.000
_cell.length_c   1.000
_cell.angle_alpha   90.00
_cell.angle_beta   90.00
_cell.angle_gamma   90.00
#
_symmetry.space_group_name_H-M   'P 1'
#
loop_
_entity.id
_entity.type
_entity.pdbx_description
1 polymer ?
#
loop_
_entity_poly.entity_id
_entity_poly.type
_entity_poly.pdbx_seq_one_letter_code
_entity_poly.pdbx_strand_id
1 'polypeptide(L)' 'MDPYRTSALALQKTLLNLRQQRDLLKSQGRDQEADKLARTIAGIEATLRDVPDTPTLQ' A
#
# COMPACT_ATOMS: atom_id res chain seq x y z
N MET A 1 -1.65 3.99 23.62
CA MET A 1 -1.58 4.09 22.15
C MET A 1 -1.91 2.72 21.61
N ASP A 2 -2.96 2.62 20.81
CA ASP A 2 -3.37 1.35 20.21
C ASP A 2 -2.35 0.93 19.11
N PRO A 3 -1.66 -0.22 19.24
CA PRO A 3 -0.66 -0.67 18.27
C PRO A 3 -1.27 -0.91 16.88
N TYR A 4 -2.56 -1.21 16.80
CA TYR A 4 -3.27 -1.42 15.54
C TYR A 4 -3.34 -0.13 14.72
N ARG A 5 -3.70 0.99 15.37
CA ARG A 5 -3.76 2.33 14.75
C ARG A 5 -2.40 2.79 14.23
N THR A 6 -1.34 2.54 14.98
CA THR A 6 0.04 2.90 14.59
C THR A 6 0.48 2.11 13.36
N SER A 7 0.16 0.81 13.33
CA SER A 7 0.51 -0.10 12.23
C SER A 7 -0.27 0.24 10.95
N ALA A 8 -1.56 0.55 11.06
CA ALA A 8 -2.39 0.98 9.94
C ALA A 8 -1.89 2.31 9.33
N LEU A 9 -1.54 3.29 10.17
CA LEU A 9 -1.02 4.58 9.69
C LEU A 9 0.36 4.43 9.01
N ALA A 10 1.24 3.60 9.57
CA ALA A 10 2.53 3.29 8.97
C ALA A 10 2.37 2.61 7.59
N LEU A 11 1.39 1.73 7.45
CA LEU A 11 1.09 1.04 6.21
C LEU A 11 0.51 1.99 5.14
N GLN A 12 -0.41 2.89 5.53
CA GLN A 12 -0.94 3.93 4.64
C GLN A 12 0.17 4.85 4.11
N LYS A 13 1.10 5.27 4.99
CA LYS A 13 2.27 6.09 4.58
C LYS A 13 3.17 5.33 3.62
N THR A 14 3.40 4.05 3.86
CA THR A 14 4.21 3.19 3.00
C THR A 14 3.57 3.05 1.61
N LEU A 15 2.25 2.82 1.55
CA LEU A 15 1.51 2.78 0.29
C LEU A 15 1.58 4.09 -0.50
N LEU A 16 1.48 5.23 0.18
CA LEU A 16 1.62 6.54 -0.45
C LEU A 16 2.99 6.69 -1.13
N ASN A 17 4.07 6.32 -0.43
CA ASN A 17 5.42 6.35 -0.98
C ASN A 17 5.58 5.42 -2.18
N LEU A 18 5.02 4.21 -2.13
CA LEU A 18 5.09 3.25 -3.24
C LEU A 18 4.36 3.78 -4.49
N ARG A 19 3.20 4.41 -4.32
CA ARG A 19 2.46 5.03 -5.43
C ARG A 19 3.26 6.18 -6.06
N GLN A 20 3.89 7.03 -5.26
CA GLN A 20 4.77 8.10 -5.76
C GLN A 20 5.97 7.55 -6.53
N GLN A 21 6.61 6.49 -6.05
CA GLN A 21 7.72 5.84 -6.74
C GLN A 21 7.29 5.24 -8.08
N ARG A 22 6.10 4.62 -8.15
CA ARG A 22 5.55 4.13 -9.43
C ARG A 22 5.36 5.27 -10.43
N ASP A 23 4.82 6.39 -9.98
CA ASP A 23 4.57 7.54 -10.85
C ASP A 23 5.88 8.17 -11.34
N LEU A 24 6.92 8.17 -10.50
CA LEU A 24 8.28 8.55 -10.89
C LEU A 24 8.88 7.57 -11.91
N LEU A 25 8.70 6.27 -11.73
CA LEU A 25 9.19 5.26 -12.69
C LEU A 25 8.51 5.44 -14.05
N LYS A 26 7.20 5.71 -14.08
CA LYS A 26 6.49 6.04 -15.32
C LYS A 26 7.01 7.31 -15.98
N SER A 27 7.25 8.37 -15.21
CA SER A 27 7.77 9.62 -15.78
C SER A 27 9.20 9.49 -16.31
N GLN A 28 9.95 8.50 -15.82
CA GLN A 28 11.29 8.13 -16.31
C GLN A 28 11.26 7.15 -17.50
N GLY A 29 10.07 6.73 -17.97
CA GLY A 29 9.94 5.73 -19.04
C GLY A 29 10.31 4.30 -18.61
N ARG A 30 10.37 4.04 -17.30
CA ARG A 30 10.69 2.71 -16.73
C ARG A 30 9.40 1.91 -16.52
N ASP A 31 8.66 1.71 -17.60
CA ASP A 31 7.30 1.16 -17.56
C ASP A 31 7.24 -0.25 -16.96
N GLN A 32 8.22 -1.10 -17.26
CA GLN A 32 8.28 -2.46 -16.70
C GLN A 32 8.43 -2.46 -15.17
N GLU A 33 9.21 -1.54 -14.63
CA GLU A 33 9.43 -1.42 -13.19
C GLU A 33 8.22 -0.78 -12.51
N ALA A 34 7.61 0.20 -13.16
CA ALA A 34 6.35 0.78 -12.71
C ALA A 34 5.23 -0.26 -12.67
N ASP A 35 5.14 -1.15 -13.67
CA ASP A 35 4.15 -2.22 -13.73
C ASP A 35 4.38 -3.28 -12.66
N LYS A 36 5.64 -3.66 -12.42
CA LYS A 36 6.00 -4.55 -11.31
C LYS A 36 5.59 -3.93 -9.97
N LEU A 37 5.88 -2.65 -9.77
CA LEU A 37 5.52 -1.93 -8.56
C LEU A 37 4.00 -1.79 -8.40
N ALA A 38 3.27 -1.58 -9.49
CA ALA A 38 1.81 -1.52 -9.50
C ALA A 38 1.17 -2.84 -9.03
N ARG A 39 1.72 -3.99 -9.46
CA ARG A 39 1.25 -5.31 -8.99
C ARG A 39 1.47 -5.50 -7.49
N THR A 40 2.63 -5.08 -6.97
CA THR A 40 2.91 -5.14 -5.53
C THR A 40 1.95 -4.26 -4.74
N ILE A 41 1.70 -3.02 -5.20
CA ILE A 41 0.73 -2.11 -4.58
C ILE A 41 -0.66 -2.73 -4.56
N ALA A 42 -1.12 -3.29 -5.68
CA ALA A 42 -2.43 -3.93 -5.77
C ALA A 42 -2.59 -5.11 -4.79
N GLY A 43 -1.54 -5.91 -4.59
CA GLY A 43 -1.56 -7.00 -3.60
C GLY A 43 -1.70 -6.51 -2.16
N ILE A 44 -0.99 -5.44 -1.81
CA ILE A 44 -1.09 -4.82 -0.46
C ILE A 44 -2.47 -4.19 -0.27
N GLU A 45 -3.01 -3.50 -1.28
CA GLU A 45 -4.34 -2.90 -1.25
C GLU A 45 -5.46 -3.94 -1.15
N ALA A 46 -5.33 -5.07 -1.86
CA ALA A 46 -6.26 -6.19 -1.74
C ALA A 46 -6.23 -6.77 -0.32
N THR A 47 -5.03 -7.00 0.22
CA THR A 47 -4.87 -7.49 1.60
C THR A 47 -5.51 -6.54 2.61
N LEU A 48 -5.32 -5.23 2.44
CA LEU A 48 -5.96 -4.22 3.29
C LEU A 48 -7.49 -4.18 3.18
N ARG A 49 -8.03 -4.40 1.99
CA ARG A 49 -9.48 -4.45 1.76
C ARG A 49 -10.09 -5.71 2.39
N ASP A 50 -9.34 -6.81 2.42
CA ASP A 50 -9.74 -8.07 3.04
C ASP A 50 -9.51 -8.09 4.57
N VAL A 51 -8.78 -7.13 5.12
CA VAL A 51 -8.74 -6.91 6.57
C VAL A 51 -10.11 -6.38 6.99
N PRO A 52 -10.87 -7.09 7.85
CA PRO A 52 -12.15 -6.61 8.30
C PRO A 52 -11.98 -5.28 9.03
N ASP A 53 -12.75 -4.27 8.61
CA ASP A 53 -12.73 -2.91 9.15
C ASP A 53 -13.33 -2.83 10.57
N THR A 54 -13.47 -3.97 11.24
CA THR A 54 -14.18 -4.12 12.51
C THR A 54 -13.29 -4.84 13.50
N PRO A 55 -13.04 -4.27 14.69
CA PRO A 55 -12.51 -5.05 15.79
C PRO A 55 -13.57 -6.08 16.15
N THR A 56 -13.34 -7.34 15.80
CA THR A 56 -14.00 -8.45 16.48
C THR A 56 -13.53 -8.44 17.93
N LEU A 57 -14.21 -7.66 18.76
CA LEU A 57 -14.35 -7.92 20.18
C LEU A 57 -15.27 -9.13 20.29
N GLN A 58 -14.69 -10.31 20.44
CA GLN A 58 -15.33 -11.45 21.11
C GLN A 58 -14.74 -11.56 22.51
#